data_AF-A0A6I4USQ7-F1
#
_entry.id   AF-A0A6I4USQ7-F1
#
_cell.length_a   1.000
_cell.length_b   1.000
_cell.length_c   1.000
_cell.angle_alpha   90.00
_cell.angle_beta   90.00
_cell.angle_gamma   90.00
#
_symmetry.space_group_name_H-M   'P 1'
#
loop_
_entity.id
_entity.type
_entity.pdbx_description
1 polymer ?
#
loop_
_entity_poly.entity_id
_entity_poly.type
_entity_poly.pdbx_seq_one_letter_code
_entity_poly.pdbx_strand_id
1 'polypeptide(L)'
;MIVSPIFAGKRYAVLGLARSGMATVEALAASGAQVTAWDRREGPREQVADKAVIADPLEIDLAGFDGVVVSPGVPLNTHPITEKARAAGVPVIGDIELFALARPSLPAHKVVGITGTNGKSTTTALVHHLFERSGIPTRMGGNIGLPILGQEPLPEGGVYVLELSSYQIDLTRSLACEAAALTNITPDHLDRYDSFADYAASKARLFAMQEAGQFAVFGCDDAPTCAVFEAETARRAAGRAVCAETEAMAQRQTGWLGLQGPHNLQNAAIAEAIARELGLPQDAIEGGLADFRGLPHRMEVLGTFGGVTFVNDSKATNPASTAPALAAYPPNPGRRVHWICGGLPKGDDLDDCAPAFGNIVAAYTIGEAGPRFAEILAPAMAVERCEMLCEAVPRAMARAKPGDVILLSPACASFDQFKDYEARGEAFRQIVAGLTGSVAPSHEFAARSAA
;
A
#
# COMPACT_ATOMS: atom_id res chain seq x y z
N MET A 1 -21.16 8.41 -3.04
CA MET A 1 -20.73 7.00 -3.12
C MET A 1 -20.91 6.54 -4.56
N ILE A 2 -20.23 5.47 -5.01
CA ILE A 2 -20.40 4.95 -6.36
C ILE A 2 -21.69 4.13 -6.40
N VAL A 3 -22.66 4.59 -7.18
CA VAL A 3 -23.91 3.87 -7.47
C VAL A 3 -23.99 3.58 -8.96
N SER A 4 -24.68 2.51 -9.34
CA SER A 4 -24.82 2.14 -10.74
C SER A 4 -26.16 1.46 -11.04
N PRO A 5 -26.86 1.85 -12.12
CA PRO A 5 -28.08 1.16 -12.54
C PRO A 5 -27.84 -0.30 -12.95
N ILE A 6 -26.58 -0.71 -13.18
CA ILE A 6 -26.25 -2.11 -13.54
C ILE A 6 -26.58 -3.10 -12.40
N PHE A 7 -26.75 -2.61 -11.17
CA PHE A 7 -27.10 -3.42 -10.00
C PHE A 7 -28.59 -3.42 -9.68
N ALA A 8 -29.39 -2.58 -10.33
CA ALA A 8 -30.82 -2.48 -10.05
C ALA A 8 -31.53 -3.82 -10.30
N GLY A 9 -32.30 -4.28 -9.30
CA GLY A 9 -33.05 -5.55 -9.36
C GLY A 9 -32.20 -6.82 -9.25
N LYS A 10 -30.87 -6.72 -9.16
CA LYS A 10 -29.96 -7.86 -8.98
C LYS A 10 -29.89 -8.29 -7.52
N ARG A 11 -29.45 -9.53 -7.27
CA ARG A 11 -29.36 -10.14 -5.94
C ARG A 11 -27.90 -10.41 -5.58
N TYR A 12 -27.41 -9.83 -4.49
CA TYR A 12 -26.04 -10.04 -4.03
C TYR A 12 -26.01 -10.51 -2.57
N ALA A 13 -25.11 -11.43 -2.27
CA ALA A 13 -24.79 -11.85 -0.90
C ALA A 13 -23.43 -11.26 -0.51
N VAL A 14 -23.36 -10.44 0.55
CA VAL A 14 -22.13 -9.84 1.06
C VAL A 14 -21.67 -10.60 2.29
N LEU A 15 -20.47 -11.19 2.20
CA LEU A 15 -19.84 -11.96 3.28
C LEU A 15 -18.66 -11.18 3.87
N GLY A 16 -18.79 -10.81 5.14
CA GLY A 16 -17.86 -9.96 5.88
C GLY A 16 -18.27 -8.49 5.79
N LEU A 17 -18.45 -7.84 6.94
CA LEU A 17 -18.92 -6.45 7.10
C LEU A 17 -17.87 -5.60 7.83
N ALA A 18 -16.60 -5.76 7.41
CA ALA A 18 -15.56 -4.78 7.71
C ALA A 18 -15.75 -3.51 6.87
N ARG A 19 -14.73 -2.66 6.73
CA ARG A 19 -14.86 -1.35 6.06
C ARG A 19 -15.35 -1.49 4.61
N SER A 20 -14.74 -2.36 3.82
CA SER A 20 -15.14 -2.60 2.43
C SER A 20 -16.51 -3.27 2.31
N GLY A 21 -16.81 -4.24 3.17
CA GLY A 21 -18.11 -4.91 3.21
C GLY A 21 -19.28 -3.96 3.51
N MET A 22 -19.11 -3.05 4.48
CA MET A 22 -20.10 -2.01 4.78
C MET A 22 -20.36 -1.11 3.57
N ALA A 23 -19.31 -0.55 2.98
CA ALA A 23 -19.43 0.30 1.80
C ALA A 23 -20.07 -0.41 0.61
N THR A 24 -19.81 -1.72 0.48
CA THR A 24 -20.42 -2.58 -0.55
C THR A 24 -21.93 -2.71 -0.35
N VAL A 25 -22.39 -3.02 0.88
CA VAL A 25 -23.82 -3.11 1.17
C VAL A 25 -24.52 -1.79 0.88
N GLU A 26 -23.94 -0.68 1.32
CA GLU A 26 -24.50 0.65 1.08
C GLU A 26 -24.60 0.95 -0.42
N ALA A 27 -23.54 0.72 -1.18
CA ALA A 27 -23.51 1.01 -2.61
C ALA A 27 -24.50 0.15 -3.41
N LEU A 28 -24.60 -1.13 -3.09
CA LEU A 28 -25.54 -2.04 -3.74
C LEU A 28 -27.00 -1.68 -3.41
N ALA A 29 -27.31 -1.42 -2.14
CA ALA A 29 -28.66 -1.02 -1.72
C ALA A 29 -29.07 0.31 -2.36
N ALA A 30 -28.18 1.31 -2.35
CA ALA A 30 -28.41 2.61 -2.99
C ALA A 30 -28.55 2.50 -4.52
N SER A 31 -27.99 1.46 -5.13
CA SER A 31 -28.13 1.15 -6.56
C SER A 31 -29.40 0.35 -6.90
N GLY A 32 -30.27 0.06 -5.92
CA GLY A 32 -31.50 -0.69 -6.12
C GLY A 32 -31.32 -2.20 -6.20
N ALA A 33 -30.19 -2.74 -5.73
CA ALA A 33 -29.99 -4.17 -5.61
C ALA A 33 -30.70 -4.74 -4.37
N GLN A 34 -31.04 -6.03 -4.42
CA GLN A 34 -31.46 -6.80 -3.26
C GLN A 34 -30.23 -7.38 -2.58
N VAL A 35 -29.94 -6.93 -1.36
CA VAL A 35 -28.72 -7.31 -0.65
C VAL A 35 -29.05 -8.26 0.50
N THR A 36 -28.32 -9.37 0.56
CA THR A 36 -28.21 -10.21 1.77
C THR A 36 -26.83 -9.99 2.37
N ALA A 37 -26.73 -9.79 3.69
CA ALA A 37 -25.46 -9.45 4.35
C ALA A 37 -25.20 -10.34 5.57
N TRP A 38 -23.93 -10.70 5.78
CA TRP A 38 -23.53 -11.51 6.92
C TRP A 38 -22.11 -11.20 7.41
N ASP A 39 -21.95 -11.16 8.73
CA ASP A 39 -20.67 -11.16 9.44
C ASP A 39 -20.84 -12.02 10.70
N ARG A 40 -19.77 -12.67 11.14
CA ARG A 40 -19.79 -13.49 12.37
C ARG A 40 -20.09 -12.64 13.61
N ARG A 41 -19.74 -11.35 13.57
CA ARG A 41 -19.99 -10.39 14.64
C ARG A 41 -21.39 -9.82 14.51
N GLU A 42 -22.04 -9.60 15.65
CA GLU A 42 -23.39 -9.01 15.70
C GLU A 42 -23.40 -7.52 15.36
N GLY A 43 -22.52 -6.73 15.99
CA GLY A 43 -22.49 -5.27 15.79
C GLY A 43 -22.43 -4.80 14.33
N PRO A 44 -21.62 -5.40 13.44
CA PRO A 44 -21.65 -5.07 12.02
C PRO A 44 -22.97 -5.43 11.31
N ARG A 45 -23.65 -6.51 11.72
CA ARG A 45 -24.94 -6.91 11.12
C ARG A 45 -26.05 -5.91 11.45
N GLU A 46 -26.08 -5.41 12.68
CA GLU A 46 -27.07 -4.40 13.12
C GLU A 46 -26.99 -3.11 12.31
N GLN A 47 -25.78 -2.69 11.91
CA GLN A 47 -25.54 -1.45 11.16
C GLN A 47 -26.06 -1.46 9.71
N VAL A 48 -26.41 -2.63 9.17
CA VAL A 48 -26.90 -2.79 7.80
C VAL A 48 -28.28 -3.43 7.71
N ALA A 49 -28.93 -3.69 8.86
CA ALA A 49 -30.21 -4.38 8.91
C ALA A 49 -31.36 -3.60 8.25
N ASP A 50 -31.23 -2.27 8.10
CA ASP A 50 -32.16 -1.40 7.38
C ASP A 50 -31.92 -1.40 5.85
N LYS A 51 -30.77 -1.92 5.40
CA LYS A 51 -30.32 -1.90 4.00
C LYS A 51 -30.22 -3.28 3.36
N ALA A 52 -30.16 -4.34 4.17
CA ALA A 52 -29.95 -5.71 3.72
C ALA A 52 -30.71 -6.72 4.58
N VAL A 53 -31.07 -7.86 3.96
CA VAL A 53 -31.55 -9.03 4.68
C VAL A 53 -30.37 -9.68 5.39
N ILE A 54 -30.49 -9.95 6.69
CA ILE A 54 -29.41 -10.59 7.47
C ILE A 54 -29.59 -12.11 7.41
N ALA A 55 -28.73 -12.80 6.66
CA ALA A 55 -28.70 -14.25 6.58
C ALA A 55 -27.32 -14.75 6.17
N ASP A 56 -26.88 -15.88 6.75
CA ASP A 56 -25.61 -16.50 6.39
C ASP A 56 -25.69 -17.09 4.96
N PRO A 57 -24.82 -16.67 4.02
CA PRO A 57 -24.72 -17.28 2.70
C PRO A 57 -24.50 -18.80 2.73
N LEU A 58 -23.99 -19.37 3.83
CA LEU A 58 -23.83 -20.82 4.05
C LEU A 58 -25.13 -21.54 4.43
N GLU A 59 -26.17 -20.82 4.86
CA GLU A 59 -27.43 -21.42 5.31
C GLU A 59 -28.62 -21.19 4.36
N ILE A 60 -28.47 -20.28 3.38
CA ILE A 60 -29.53 -19.96 2.41
C ILE A 60 -29.30 -20.61 1.03
N ASP A 61 -30.34 -20.69 0.21
CA ASP A 61 -30.17 -21.01 -1.21
C ASP A 61 -29.58 -19.82 -1.97
N LEU A 62 -28.46 -20.05 -2.65
CA LEU A 62 -27.78 -19.04 -3.46
C LEU A 62 -28.28 -19.01 -4.92
N ALA A 63 -29.11 -19.95 -5.35
CA ALA A 63 -29.63 -19.97 -6.70
C ALA A 63 -30.30 -18.64 -7.08
N GLY A 64 -29.89 -18.08 -8.23
CA GLY A 64 -30.40 -16.80 -8.72
C GLY A 64 -29.78 -15.56 -8.09
N PHE A 65 -28.72 -15.69 -7.29
CA PHE A 65 -27.86 -14.55 -6.94
C PHE A 65 -26.91 -14.21 -8.11
N ASP A 66 -26.69 -12.92 -8.34
CA ASP A 66 -25.76 -12.38 -9.33
C ASP A 66 -24.30 -12.44 -8.84
N GLY A 67 -24.08 -12.56 -7.53
CA GLY A 67 -22.75 -12.76 -6.97
C GLY A 67 -22.72 -12.89 -5.45
N VAL A 68 -21.72 -13.62 -4.95
CA VAL A 68 -21.31 -13.58 -3.55
C VAL A 68 -20.10 -12.65 -3.44
N VAL A 69 -20.30 -11.48 -2.84
CA VAL A 69 -19.27 -10.47 -2.64
C VAL A 69 -18.55 -10.74 -1.34
N VAL A 70 -17.26 -11.06 -1.41
CA VAL A 70 -16.48 -11.47 -0.25
C VAL A 70 -15.48 -10.38 0.13
N SER A 71 -15.52 -9.96 1.39
CA SER A 71 -14.51 -9.05 1.94
C SER A 71 -13.11 -9.69 1.94
N PRO A 72 -12.03 -8.94 1.66
CA PRO A 72 -10.67 -9.49 1.56
C PRO A 72 -10.19 -10.29 2.78
N GLY A 73 -10.69 -9.96 3.97
CA GLY A 73 -10.35 -10.64 5.24
C GLY A 73 -10.94 -12.04 5.41
N VAL A 74 -11.80 -12.52 4.50
CA VAL A 74 -12.32 -13.89 4.54
C VAL A 74 -11.29 -14.85 3.90
N PRO A 75 -10.85 -15.91 4.61
CA PRO A 75 -9.85 -16.85 4.11
C PRO A 75 -10.47 -17.84 3.11
N LEU A 76 -10.55 -17.45 1.83
CA LEU A 76 -11.22 -18.22 0.79
C LEU A 76 -10.63 -19.63 0.53
N ASN A 77 -9.38 -19.86 0.91
CA ASN A 77 -8.73 -21.16 0.82
C ASN A 77 -9.31 -22.19 1.81
N THR A 78 -9.89 -21.73 2.92
CA THR A 78 -10.48 -22.60 3.96
C THR A 78 -11.98 -22.40 4.14
N HIS A 79 -12.54 -21.31 3.63
CA HIS A 79 -13.96 -21.01 3.78
C HIS A 79 -14.83 -21.79 2.77
N PRO A 80 -15.90 -22.48 3.20
CA PRO A 80 -16.73 -23.34 2.32
C PRO A 80 -17.59 -22.55 1.30
N ILE A 81 -17.50 -21.21 1.31
CA ILE A 81 -18.36 -20.36 0.48
C ILE A 81 -18.05 -20.53 -1.00
N THR A 82 -16.78 -20.77 -1.34
CA THR A 82 -16.33 -20.96 -2.72
C THR A 82 -16.96 -22.21 -3.35
N GLU A 83 -17.01 -23.32 -2.61
CA GLU A 83 -17.65 -24.56 -3.05
C GLU A 83 -19.16 -24.41 -3.15
N LYS A 84 -19.78 -23.79 -2.14
CA LYS A 84 -21.22 -23.57 -2.12
C LYS A 84 -21.68 -22.67 -3.28
N ALA A 85 -21.01 -21.54 -3.51
CA ALA A 85 -21.34 -20.63 -4.59
C ALA A 85 -21.16 -21.31 -5.97
N ARG A 86 -20.09 -22.11 -6.12
CA ARG A 86 -19.85 -22.90 -7.34
C ARG A 86 -20.97 -23.91 -7.60
N ALA A 87 -21.43 -24.63 -6.57
CA ALA A 87 -22.53 -25.59 -6.68
C ALA A 87 -23.85 -24.92 -7.11
N ALA A 88 -24.06 -23.65 -6.74
CA ALA A 88 -25.21 -22.84 -7.13
C ALA A 88 -25.03 -22.09 -8.46
N GLY A 89 -23.87 -22.19 -9.12
CA GLY A 89 -23.56 -21.44 -10.35
C GLY A 89 -23.37 -19.93 -10.14
N VAL A 90 -23.09 -19.49 -8.91
CA VAL A 90 -22.96 -18.07 -8.53
C VAL A 90 -21.48 -17.69 -8.46
N PRO A 91 -21.06 -16.57 -9.08
CA PRO A 91 -19.68 -16.14 -9.00
C PRO A 91 -19.36 -15.58 -7.60
N VAL A 92 -18.20 -15.98 -7.07
CA VAL A 92 -17.58 -15.28 -5.93
C VAL A 92 -16.75 -14.12 -6.48
N ILE A 93 -17.02 -12.92 -5.99
CA ILE A 93 -16.43 -11.65 -6.46
C ILE A 93 -16.04 -10.76 -5.28
N GLY A 94 -15.30 -9.68 -5.56
CA GLY A 94 -14.89 -8.67 -4.58
C GLY A 94 -15.48 -7.30 -4.89
N ASP A 95 -15.22 -6.33 -4.01
CA ASP A 95 -15.61 -4.92 -4.19
C ASP A 95 -14.99 -4.29 -5.45
N ILE A 96 -13.76 -4.67 -5.80
CA ILE A 96 -13.08 -4.23 -7.03
C ILE A 96 -13.80 -4.73 -8.29
N GLU A 97 -14.37 -5.95 -8.27
CA GLU A 97 -15.15 -6.45 -9.40
C GLU A 97 -16.47 -5.70 -9.54
N LEU A 98 -17.15 -5.39 -8.43
CA LEU A 98 -18.32 -4.52 -8.48
C LEU A 98 -17.96 -3.13 -9.05
N PHE A 99 -16.84 -2.54 -8.63
CA PHE A 99 -16.37 -1.30 -9.23
C PHE A 99 -16.16 -1.46 -10.74
N ALA A 100 -15.50 -2.54 -11.18
CA ALA A 100 -15.31 -2.84 -12.61
C ALA A 100 -16.63 -2.92 -13.38
N LEU A 101 -17.64 -3.62 -12.84
CA LEU A 101 -18.97 -3.73 -13.43
C LEU A 101 -19.71 -2.37 -13.49
N ALA A 102 -19.48 -1.49 -12.53
CA ALA A 102 -20.10 -0.16 -12.50
C ALA A 102 -19.47 0.80 -13.51
N ARG A 103 -18.17 0.62 -13.88
CA ARG A 103 -17.39 1.55 -14.71
C ARG A 103 -18.14 2.08 -15.95
N PRO A 104 -18.83 1.26 -16.77
CA PRO A 104 -19.49 1.75 -17.98
C PRO A 104 -20.62 2.77 -17.73
N SER A 105 -21.12 2.86 -16.50
CA SER A 105 -22.18 3.81 -16.10
C SER A 105 -21.65 5.05 -15.37
N LEU A 106 -20.35 5.13 -15.12
CA LEU A 106 -19.70 6.27 -14.46
C LEU A 106 -19.20 7.28 -15.50
N PRO A 107 -18.94 8.55 -15.12
CA PRO A 107 -18.25 9.50 -15.99
C PRO A 107 -16.95 8.89 -16.55
N ALA A 108 -16.60 9.24 -17.79
CA ALA A 108 -15.44 8.64 -18.45
C ALA A 108 -14.17 8.90 -17.62
N HIS A 109 -13.42 7.83 -17.32
CA HIS A 109 -12.30 7.86 -16.38
C HIS A 109 -11.23 6.85 -16.81
N LYS A 110 -10.06 6.96 -16.18
CA LYS A 110 -8.97 5.98 -16.28
C LYS A 110 -8.80 5.25 -14.96
N VAL A 111 -8.24 4.05 -15.02
CA VAL A 111 -7.92 3.17 -13.91
C VAL A 111 -6.47 2.75 -14.05
N VAL A 112 -5.71 2.99 -12.98
CA VAL A 112 -4.36 2.47 -12.78
C VAL A 112 -4.43 1.34 -11.75
N GLY A 113 -3.99 0.14 -12.10
CA GLY A 113 -3.90 -1.00 -11.18
C GLY A 113 -2.45 -1.30 -10.79
N ILE A 114 -2.14 -1.33 -9.49
CA ILE A 114 -0.77 -1.55 -9.00
C ILE A 114 -0.74 -2.76 -8.07
N THR A 115 0.08 -3.75 -8.38
CA THR A 115 0.31 -4.93 -7.54
C THR A 115 1.79 -5.25 -7.37
N GLY A 116 2.09 -6.25 -6.54
CA GLY A 116 3.44 -6.68 -6.16
C GLY A 116 3.52 -7.14 -4.70
N THR A 117 4.69 -7.60 -4.26
CA THR A 117 4.91 -7.91 -2.83
C THR A 117 5.20 -6.61 -2.07
N ASN A 118 6.22 -5.86 -2.49
CA ASN A 118 6.66 -4.61 -1.84
C ASN A 118 6.52 -3.39 -2.76
N GLY A 119 6.51 -2.18 -2.20
CA GLY A 119 6.47 -0.93 -2.98
C GLY A 119 5.09 -0.48 -3.45
N LYS A 120 4.10 -1.39 -3.51
CA LYS A 120 2.71 -1.12 -3.93
C LYS A 120 2.14 0.21 -3.41
N SER A 121 2.09 0.37 -2.08
CA SER A 121 1.46 1.54 -1.46
C SER A 121 2.17 2.83 -1.83
N THR A 122 3.51 2.83 -1.82
CA THR A 122 4.30 4.00 -2.20
C THR A 122 4.06 4.36 -3.67
N THR A 123 4.08 3.37 -4.57
CA THR A 123 3.79 3.60 -6.00
C THR A 123 2.37 4.10 -6.22
N THR A 124 1.36 3.52 -5.56
CA THR A 124 -0.04 3.97 -5.63
C THR A 124 -0.18 5.42 -5.16
N ALA A 125 0.40 5.75 -4.01
CA ALA A 125 0.36 7.10 -3.47
C ALA A 125 1.13 8.10 -4.34
N LEU A 126 2.27 7.69 -4.90
CA LEU A 126 3.07 8.53 -5.77
C LEU A 126 2.32 8.83 -7.07
N VAL A 127 1.77 7.81 -7.74
CA VAL A 127 0.96 8.01 -8.94
C VAL A 127 -0.22 8.94 -8.63
N HIS A 128 -0.93 8.70 -7.53
CA HIS A 128 -2.01 9.57 -7.09
C HIS A 128 -1.56 11.03 -6.91
N HIS A 129 -0.44 11.24 -6.21
CA HIS A 129 0.16 12.54 -5.97
C HIS A 129 0.52 13.25 -7.28
N LEU A 130 1.12 12.56 -8.26
CA LEU A 130 1.48 13.15 -9.55
C LEU A 130 0.25 13.70 -10.30
N PHE A 131 -0.85 12.95 -10.33
CA PHE A 131 -2.09 13.41 -10.96
C PHE A 131 -2.79 14.53 -10.18
N GLU A 132 -2.87 14.41 -8.85
CA GLU A 132 -3.47 15.43 -8.01
C GLU A 132 -2.74 16.78 -8.13
N ARG A 133 -1.39 16.75 -8.10
CA ARG A 133 -0.54 17.94 -8.30
C ARG A 133 -0.67 18.56 -9.67
N SER A 134 -1.06 17.76 -10.66
CA SER A 134 -1.34 18.22 -12.02
C SER A 134 -2.77 18.70 -12.22
N GLY A 135 -3.57 18.79 -11.13
CA GLY A 135 -4.96 19.25 -11.18
C GLY A 135 -5.94 18.24 -11.77
N ILE A 136 -5.54 16.97 -11.91
CA ILE A 136 -6.40 15.91 -12.44
C ILE A 136 -7.14 15.24 -11.26
N PRO A 137 -8.48 15.25 -11.24
CA PRO A 137 -9.27 14.61 -10.20
C PRO A 137 -8.89 13.13 -10.07
N THR A 138 -8.37 12.76 -8.90
CA THR A 138 -7.80 11.43 -8.70
C THR A 138 -8.26 10.86 -7.37
N ARG A 139 -8.56 9.55 -7.33
CA ARG A 139 -8.87 8.84 -6.08
C ARG A 139 -8.05 7.58 -5.95
N MET A 140 -7.54 7.33 -4.75
CA MET A 140 -6.96 6.04 -4.40
C MET A 140 -8.04 5.06 -3.92
N GLY A 141 -7.82 3.77 -4.15
CA GLY A 141 -8.65 2.71 -3.59
C GLY A 141 -7.96 1.35 -3.63
N GLY A 142 -8.75 0.30 -3.40
CA GLY A 142 -8.26 -1.07 -3.33
C GLY A 142 -7.80 -1.44 -1.92
N ASN A 143 -6.58 -1.93 -1.76
CA ASN A 143 -6.06 -2.42 -0.48
C ASN A 143 -5.75 -1.30 0.53
N ILE A 144 -5.45 -0.11 0.04
CA ILE A 144 -5.26 1.13 0.82
C ILE A 144 -6.30 2.18 0.41
N GLY A 145 -6.43 3.23 1.21
CA GLY A 145 -7.37 4.31 0.92
C GLY A 145 -8.76 4.06 1.50
N LEU A 146 -9.74 4.69 0.87
CA LEU A 146 -11.14 4.46 1.19
C LEU A 146 -11.66 3.27 0.35
N PRO A 147 -12.60 2.48 0.88
CA PRO A 147 -13.30 1.47 0.09
C PRO A 147 -13.83 2.07 -1.22
N ILE A 148 -13.50 1.45 -2.36
CA ILE A 148 -13.71 2.07 -3.67
C ILE A 148 -15.19 2.44 -3.91
N LEU A 149 -16.12 1.56 -3.54
CA LEU A 149 -17.55 1.79 -3.70
C LEU A 149 -18.11 2.87 -2.77
N GLY A 150 -17.45 3.14 -1.64
CA GLY A 150 -17.88 4.17 -0.69
C GLY A 150 -17.56 5.60 -1.14
N GLN A 151 -16.72 5.77 -2.17
CA GLN A 151 -16.25 7.08 -2.62
C GLN A 151 -17.22 7.74 -3.61
N GLU A 152 -17.20 9.06 -3.75
CA GLU A 152 -17.93 9.71 -4.85
C GLU A 152 -17.28 9.40 -6.21
N PRO A 153 -18.09 9.20 -7.27
CA PRO A 153 -17.56 9.06 -8.62
C PRO A 153 -16.68 10.26 -8.99
N LEU A 154 -15.57 10.00 -9.67
CA LEU A 154 -14.76 11.04 -10.28
C LEU A 154 -15.53 11.73 -11.43
N PRO A 155 -15.27 13.04 -11.66
CA PRO A 155 -15.75 13.70 -12.88
C PRO A 155 -15.05 13.12 -14.13
N GLU A 156 -15.54 13.51 -15.31
CA GLU A 156 -14.94 13.13 -16.58
C GLU A 156 -13.45 13.50 -16.65
N GLY A 157 -12.64 12.56 -17.14
CA GLY A 157 -11.18 12.69 -17.22
C GLY A 157 -10.44 12.32 -15.93
N GLY A 158 -11.16 11.93 -14.86
CA GLY A 158 -10.53 11.52 -13.60
C GLY A 158 -9.77 10.19 -13.67
N VAL A 159 -8.90 9.97 -12.69
CA VAL A 159 -8.06 8.77 -12.56
C VAL A 159 -8.30 8.05 -11.24
N TYR A 160 -8.70 6.78 -11.29
CA TYR A 160 -8.65 5.90 -10.11
C TYR A 160 -7.30 5.21 -10.04
N VAL A 161 -6.64 5.25 -8.89
CA VAL A 161 -5.36 4.57 -8.66
C VAL A 161 -5.56 3.50 -7.60
N LEU A 162 -5.57 2.24 -8.03
CA LEU A 162 -5.95 1.10 -7.20
C LEU A 162 -4.71 0.31 -6.78
N GLU A 163 -4.47 0.23 -5.47
CA GLU A 163 -3.56 -0.78 -4.93
C GLU A 163 -4.30 -2.11 -4.88
N LEU A 164 -3.78 -3.15 -5.54
CA LEU A 164 -4.43 -4.44 -5.63
C LEU A 164 -3.58 -5.53 -4.96
N SER A 165 -4.11 -6.10 -3.89
CA SER A 165 -3.57 -7.33 -3.30
C SER A 165 -3.82 -8.53 -4.23
N SER A 166 -3.05 -9.60 -4.08
CA SER A 166 -3.32 -10.85 -4.81
C SER A 166 -4.73 -11.38 -4.49
N TYR A 167 -5.20 -11.21 -3.25
CA TYR A 167 -6.55 -11.60 -2.84
C TYR A 167 -7.66 -10.83 -3.57
N GLN A 168 -7.48 -9.53 -3.79
CA GLN A 168 -8.45 -8.73 -4.55
C GLN A 168 -8.43 -9.08 -6.03
N ILE A 169 -7.24 -9.31 -6.60
CA ILE A 169 -7.09 -9.77 -7.98
C ILE A 169 -7.76 -11.14 -8.15
N ASP A 170 -7.65 -12.03 -7.15
CA ASP A 170 -8.26 -13.35 -7.22
C ASP A 170 -9.77 -13.29 -7.40
N LEU A 171 -10.40 -12.30 -6.78
CA LEU A 171 -11.83 -12.01 -6.77
C LEU A 171 -12.30 -11.08 -7.90
N THR A 172 -11.39 -10.60 -8.74
CA THR A 172 -11.66 -9.64 -9.81
C THR A 172 -11.50 -10.30 -11.18
N ARG A 173 -12.30 -9.90 -12.16
CA ARG A 173 -12.39 -10.52 -13.48
C ARG A 173 -12.38 -9.51 -14.63
N SER A 174 -13.00 -8.35 -14.44
CA SER A 174 -13.31 -7.43 -15.55
C SER A 174 -12.67 -6.04 -15.41
N LEU A 175 -11.67 -5.88 -14.54
CA LEU A 175 -11.14 -4.56 -14.19
C LEU A 175 -10.47 -3.82 -15.36
N ALA A 176 -9.77 -4.52 -16.28
CA ALA A 176 -9.18 -3.96 -17.51
C ALA A 176 -8.59 -2.53 -17.38
N CYS A 177 -7.51 -2.38 -16.61
CA CYS A 177 -6.89 -1.08 -16.33
C CYS A 177 -6.26 -0.45 -17.59
N GLU A 178 -6.38 0.87 -17.75
CA GLU A 178 -5.68 1.61 -18.80
C GLU A 178 -4.15 1.52 -18.64
N ALA A 179 -3.68 1.51 -17.39
CA ALA A 179 -2.29 1.20 -17.04
C ALA A 179 -2.23 0.22 -15.86
N ALA A 180 -1.34 -0.77 -15.90
CA ALA A 180 -1.10 -1.70 -14.80
C ALA A 180 0.38 -1.77 -14.44
N ALA A 181 0.68 -2.04 -13.17
CA ALA A 181 2.05 -2.19 -12.70
C ALA A 181 2.24 -3.41 -11.80
N LEU A 182 3.41 -4.04 -11.95
CA LEU A 182 3.92 -5.07 -11.06
C LEU A 182 5.27 -4.61 -10.53
N THR A 183 5.32 -4.25 -9.25
CA THR A 183 6.55 -3.74 -8.64
C THR A 183 7.59 -4.84 -8.49
N ASN A 184 7.25 -5.93 -7.82
CA ASN A 184 8.12 -7.08 -7.59
C ASN A 184 7.30 -8.30 -7.10
N ILE A 185 7.90 -9.49 -7.15
CA ILE A 185 7.34 -10.71 -6.56
C ILE A 185 8.43 -11.40 -5.73
N THR A 186 8.27 -11.33 -4.42
CA THR A 186 9.10 -12.03 -3.42
C THR A 186 8.23 -12.89 -2.51
N PRO A 187 8.78 -13.96 -1.88
CA PRO A 187 8.00 -14.85 -1.03
C PRO A 187 7.25 -14.11 0.07
N ASP A 188 5.93 -14.25 0.07
CA ASP A 188 4.99 -13.66 1.04
C ASP A 188 3.68 -14.46 0.98
N HIS A 189 2.87 -14.45 2.05
CA HIS A 189 1.55 -15.10 2.08
C HIS A 189 1.48 -16.58 1.64
N LEU A 190 2.53 -17.36 1.92
CA LEU A 190 2.62 -18.78 1.51
C LEU A 190 1.60 -19.69 2.21
N ASP A 191 0.92 -19.21 3.27
CA ASP A 191 -0.16 -19.89 3.96
C ASP A 191 -1.48 -19.92 3.14
N ARG A 192 -1.59 -19.06 2.12
CA ARG A 192 -2.81 -18.90 1.31
C ARG A 192 -2.74 -19.53 -0.09
N TYR A 193 -1.54 -19.83 -0.57
CA TYR A 193 -1.31 -20.39 -1.90
C TYR A 193 -0.63 -21.74 -1.78
N ASP A 194 -1.02 -22.71 -2.63
CA ASP A 194 -0.42 -24.05 -2.64
C ASP A 194 1.08 -23.99 -2.98
N SER A 195 1.49 -22.96 -3.73
CA SER A 195 2.89 -22.69 -4.04
C SER A 195 3.17 -21.20 -4.27
N PHE A 196 4.45 -20.84 -4.24
CA PHE A 196 4.92 -19.50 -4.65
C PHE A 196 4.58 -19.18 -6.12
N ALA A 197 4.52 -20.20 -6.98
CA ALA A 197 4.12 -20.02 -8.38
C ALA A 197 2.65 -19.61 -8.50
N ASP A 198 1.77 -20.15 -7.66
CA ASP A 198 0.34 -19.77 -7.63
C ASP A 198 0.16 -18.32 -7.13
N TYR A 199 0.96 -17.90 -6.15
CA TYR A 199 1.00 -16.49 -5.71
C TYR A 199 1.45 -15.55 -6.84
N ALA A 200 2.50 -15.92 -7.58
CA ALA A 200 2.97 -15.14 -8.72
C ALA A 200 1.90 -15.08 -9.84
N ALA A 201 1.26 -16.22 -10.16
CA ALA A 201 0.19 -16.32 -11.14
C ALA A 201 -1.02 -15.47 -10.75
N SER A 202 -1.39 -15.44 -9.46
CA SER A 202 -2.45 -14.58 -8.94
C SER A 202 -2.21 -13.11 -9.27
N LYS A 203 -1.00 -12.58 -9.05
CA LYS A 203 -0.67 -11.19 -9.42
C LYS A 203 -0.67 -10.96 -10.93
N ALA A 204 -0.16 -11.93 -11.70
CA ALA A 204 -0.11 -11.84 -13.16
C ALA A 204 -1.52 -11.71 -13.79
N ARG A 205 -2.56 -12.20 -13.13
CA ARG A 205 -3.95 -12.04 -13.59
C ARG A 205 -4.39 -10.59 -13.77
N LEU A 206 -3.80 -9.63 -13.06
CA LEU A 206 -4.09 -8.20 -13.29
C LEU A 206 -3.86 -7.82 -14.76
N PHE A 207 -2.79 -8.33 -15.34
CA PHE A 207 -2.44 -8.07 -16.73
C PHE A 207 -3.30 -8.89 -17.68
N ALA A 208 -3.65 -10.13 -17.33
CA ALA A 208 -4.53 -10.96 -18.15
C ALA A 208 -5.92 -10.33 -18.40
N MET A 209 -6.36 -9.42 -17.52
CA MET A 209 -7.59 -8.63 -17.71
C MET A 209 -7.42 -7.46 -18.70
N GLN A 210 -6.19 -7.11 -19.07
CA GLN A 210 -5.89 -6.04 -20.02
C GLN A 210 -5.85 -6.52 -21.47
N GLU A 211 -6.37 -5.67 -22.36
CA GLU A 211 -6.22 -5.81 -23.79
C GLU A 211 -4.76 -5.54 -24.24
N ALA A 212 -4.39 -6.05 -25.41
CA ALA A 212 -3.02 -5.95 -25.94
C ALA A 212 -2.55 -4.50 -26.18
N GLY A 213 -3.49 -3.56 -26.33
CA GLY A 213 -3.22 -2.13 -26.49
C GLY A 213 -3.07 -1.35 -25.18
N GLN A 214 -3.39 -1.91 -24.02
CA GLN A 214 -3.26 -1.23 -22.74
C GLN A 214 -1.81 -1.29 -22.21
N PHE A 215 -1.44 -0.38 -21.32
CA PHE A 215 -0.07 -0.23 -20.85
C PHE A 215 0.23 -1.10 -19.62
N ALA A 216 1.42 -1.67 -19.57
CA ALA A 216 1.93 -2.41 -18.43
C ALA A 216 3.40 -2.06 -18.15
N VAL A 217 3.73 -1.82 -16.88
CA VAL A 217 5.10 -1.52 -16.43
C VAL A 217 5.54 -2.46 -15.29
N PHE A 218 6.81 -2.88 -15.32
CA PHE A 218 7.36 -3.91 -14.43
C PHE A 218 8.64 -3.42 -13.75
N GLY A 219 8.84 -3.74 -12.47
CA GLY A 219 10.04 -3.36 -11.72
C GLY A 219 11.29 -4.20 -12.00
N CYS A 220 11.16 -5.35 -12.69
CA CYS A 220 12.21 -6.25 -13.21
C CYS A 220 13.48 -6.54 -12.37
N ASP A 221 13.49 -6.25 -11.06
CA ASP A 221 14.64 -6.53 -10.19
C ASP A 221 14.64 -7.98 -9.66
N ASP A 222 13.57 -8.75 -9.94
CA ASP A 222 13.42 -10.15 -9.55
C ASP A 222 12.96 -11.05 -10.70
N ALA A 223 13.44 -12.30 -10.69
CA ALA A 223 13.18 -13.26 -11.76
C ALA A 223 11.68 -13.56 -12.01
N PRO A 224 10.82 -13.72 -10.99
CA PRO A 224 9.39 -13.93 -11.24
C PRO A 224 8.71 -12.73 -11.92
N THR A 225 9.07 -11.50 -11.57
CA THR A 225 8.57 -10.29 -12.24
C THR A 225 9.06 -10.21 -13.68
N CYS A 226 10.32 -10.54 -13.94
CA CYS A 226 10.85 -10.64 -15.31
C CYS A 226 10.09 -11.66 -16.15
N ALA A 227 9.75 -12.83 -15.57
CA ALA A 227 8.99 -13.85 -16.29
C ALA A 227 7.58 -13.35 -16.70
N VAL A 228 6.90 -12.59 -15.84
CA VAL A 228 5.61 -11.95 -16.19
C VAL A 228 5.83 -10.90 -17.28
N PHE A 229 6.86 -10.05 -17.16
CA PHE A 229 7.19 -9.04 -18.17
C PHE A 229 7.45 -9.65 -19.56
N GLU A 230 8.20 -10.76 -19.63
CA GLU A 230 8.49 -11.46 -20.88
C GLU A 230 7.21 -12.02 -21.53
N ALA A 231 6.35 -12.67 -20.74
CA ALA A 231 5.06 -13.17 -21.22
C ALA A 231 4.15 -12.05 -21.75
N GLU A 232 4.15 -10.91 -21.05
CA GLU A 232 3.36 -9.73 -21.43
C GLU A 232 3.92 -9.02 -22.66
N THR A 233 5.24 -8.98 -22.81
CA THR A 233 5.91 -8.46 -24.02
C THR A 233 5.59 -9.32 -25.24
N ALA A 234 5.54 -10.64 -25.10
CA ALA A 234 5.25 -11.54 -26.20
C ALA A 234 3.81 -11.41 -26.74
N ARG A 235 2.85 -11.00 -25.91
CA ARG A 235 1.43 -10.89 -26.32
C ARG A 235 0.98 -9.49 -26.71
N ARG A 236 1.75 -8.44 -26.39
CA ARG A 236 1.36 -7.04 -26.58
C ARG A 236 2.10 -6.40 -27.75
N ALA A 237 1.57 -5.27 -28.24
CA ALA A 237 2.29 -4.45 -29.20
C ALA A 237 3.58 -3.87 -28.59
N ALA A 238 4.56 -3.57 -29.43
CA ALA A 238 5.83 -2.97 -29.00
C ALA A 238 5.59 -1.69 -28.17
N GLY A 239 6.28 -1.58 -27.03
CA GLY A 239 6.17 -0.44 -26.11
C GLY A 239 4.94 -0.45 -25.19
N ARG A 240 4.09 -1.50 -25.23
CA ARG A 240 2.94 -1.63 -24.32
C ARG A 240 3.23 -2.43 -23.05
N ALA A 241 4.29 -3.23 -23.05
CA ALA A 241 4.92 -3.76 -21.85
C ALA A 241 6.31 -3.15 -21.76
N VAL A 242 6.65 -2.54 -20.63
CA VAL A 242 7.98 -1.92 -20.43
C VAL A 242 8.55 -2.28 -19.06
N CYS A 243 9.87 -2.36 -19.01
CA CYS A 243 10.58 -2.41 -17.74
C CYS A 243 10.82 -0.99 -17.22
N ALA A 244 10.73 -0.78 -15.91
CA ALA A 244 10.93 0.52 -15.29
C ALA A 244 12.42 0.94 -15.37
N GLU A 245 12.69 2.10 -15.96
CA GLU A 245 14.05 2.59 -16.20
C GLU A 245 14.62 3.31 -14.97
N THR A 246 15.36 2.60 -14.11
CA THR A 246 15.94 3.17 -12.88
C THR A 246 17.27 3.89 -13.12
N GLU A 247 18.11 3.41 -14.05
CA GLU A 247 19.45 3.96 -14.29
C GLU A 247 19.43 5.43 -14.69
N ALA A 248 18.53 5.81 -15.61
CA ALA A 248 18.37 7.20 -16.07
C ALA A 248 17.84 8.13 -14.96
N MET A 249 17.20 7.57 -13.94
CA MET A 249 16.61 8.31 -12.82
C MET A 249 17.55 8.46 -11.63
N ALA A 250 18.52 7.55 -11.47
CA ALA A 250 19.38 7.45 -10.29
C ALA A 250 20.10 8.78 -9.97
N GLN A 251 20.52 9.52 -11.01
CA GLN A 251 21.21 10.80 -10.84
C GLN A 251 20.31 11.93 -10.31
N ARG A 252 19.00 11.85 -10.57
CA ARG A 252 18.00 12.84 -10.12
C ARG A 252 17.47 12.53 -8.72
N GLN A 253 17.55 11.27 -8.29
CA GLN A 253 16.96 10.78 -7.05
C GLN A 253 17.36 11.58 -5.80
N THR A 254 18.58 12.13 -5.76
CA THR A 254 19.03 12.95 -4.62
C THR A 254 18.15 14.19 -4.38
N GLY A 255 17.42 14.66 -5.39
CA GLY A 255 16.45 15.75 -5.27
C GLY A 255 15.09 15.35 -4.70
N TRP A 256 14.80 14.05 -4.55
CA TRP A 256 13.49 13.54 -4.14
C TRP A 256 13.54 13.02 -2.71
N LEU A 257 13.39 13.92 -1.74
CA LEU A 257 13.57 13.59 -0.32
C LEU A 257 12.70 12.41 0.15
N GLY A 258 11.44 12.33 -0.30
CA GLY A 258 10.52 11.25 0.05
C GLY A 258 10.70 9.95 -0.73
N LEU A 259 11.66 9.90 -1.66
CA LEU A 259 11.89 8.76 -2.56
C LEU A 259 13.35 8.30 -2.54
N GLN A 260 14.03 8.38 -1.38
CA GLN A 260 15.41 7.90 -1.24
C GLN A 260 15.48 6.36 -1.22
N GLY A 261 16.60 5.83 -1.75
CA GLY A 261 16.92 4.39 -1.76
C GLY A 261 16.47 3.63 -3.01
N PRO A 262 17.11 2.47 -3.32
CA PRO A 262 16.87 1.75 -4.57
C PRO A 262 15.41 1.28 -4.74
N HIS A 263 14.76 0.86 -3.66
CA HIS A 263 13.35 0.46 -3.68
C HIS A 263 12.42 1.61 -4.09
N ASN A 264 12.70 2.84 -3.64
CA ASN A 264 11.92 4.00 -4.04
C ASN A 264 12.29 4.53 -5.43
N LEU A 265 13.52 4.27 -5.89
CA LEU A 265 13.89 4.55 -7.29
C LEU A 265 13.06 3.70 -8.25
N GLN A 266 12.87 2.42 -7.96
CA GLN A 266 11.96 1.54 -8.70
C GLN A 266 10.52 2.06 -8.65
N ASN A 267 10.02 2.42 -7.46
CA ASN A 267 8.66 2.98 -7.31
C ASN A 267 8.48 4.26 -8.13
N ALA A 268 9.49 5.15 -8.13
CA ALA A 268 9.50 6.39 -8.91
C ALA A 268 9.52 6.13 -10.41
N ALA A 269 10.32 5.17 -10.88
CA ALA A 269 10.40 4.79 -12.29
C ALA A 269 9.07 4.19 -12.81
N ILE A 270 8.43 3.35 -12.00
CA ILE A 270 7.10 2.82 -12.30
C ILE A 270 6.07 3.96 -12.36
N ALA A 271 6.07 4.86 -11.38
CA ALA A 271 5.12 5.97 -11.34
C ALA A 271 5.33 6.96 -12.50
N GLU A 272 6.58 7.30 -12.83
CA GLU A 272 6.93 8.14 -13.97
C GLU A 272 6.46 7.52 -15.29
N ALA A 273 6.66 6.20 -15.47
CA ALA A 273 6.18 5.49 -16.66
C ALA A 273 4.66 5.55 -16.82
N ILE A 274 3.91 5.30 -15.73
CA ILE A 274 2.44 5.41 -15.73
C ILE A 274 1.99 6.84 -16.02
N ALA A 275 2.59 7.82 -15.33
CA ALA A 275 2.24 9.22 -15.47
C ALA A 275 2.44 9.71 -16.92
N ARG A 276 3.59 9.39 -17.51
CA ARG A 276 3.92 9.73 -18.90
C ARG A 276 2.97 9.05 -19.88
N GLU A 277 2.70 7.77 -19.72
CA GLU A 277 1.75 7.03 -20.56
C GLU A 277 0.36 7.69 -20.56
N LEU A 278 -0.10 8.14 -19.40
CA LEU A 278 -1.42 8.74 -19.26
C LEU A 278 -1.46 10.24 -19.59
N GLY A 279 -0.32 10.81 -20.01
CA GLY A 279 -0.22 12.14 -20.61
C GLY A 279 0.26 13.26 -19.68
N LEU A 280 0.85 12.96 -18.52
CA LEU A 280 1.49 14.01 -17.71
C LEU A 280 2.79 14.49 -18.37
N PRO A 281 3.02 15.82 -18.44
CA PRO A 281 4.24 16.37 -19.00
C PRO A 281 5.42 16.17 -18.03
N GLN A 282 6.64 16.09 -18.59
CA GLN A 282 7.85 15.72 -17.83
C GLN A 282 8.14 16.68 -16.66
N ASP A 283 7.86 17.97 -16.82
CA ASP A 283 8.06 18.99 -15.79
C ASP A 283 7.12 18.80 -14.59
N ALA A 284 5.85 18.45 -14.85
CA ALA A 284 4.89 18.11 -13.80
C ALA A 284 5.31 16.82 -13.06
N ILE A 285 5.81 15.82 -13.78
CA ILE A 285 6.33 14.58 -13.20
C ILE A 285 7.52 14.90 -12.29
N GLU A 286 8.54 15.60 -12.79
CA GLU A 286 9.73 15.95 -12.00
C GLU A 286 9.38 16.77 -10.75
N GLY A 287 8.51 17.78 -10.92
CA GLY A 287 8.05 18.60 -9.80
C GLY A 287 7.30 17.79 -8.74
N GLY A 288 6.47 16.82 -9.16
CA GLY A 288 5.77 15.92 -8.26
C GLY A 288 6.68 14.90 -7.57
N LEU A 289 7.68 14.35 -8.26
CA LEU A 289 8.69 13.46 -7.65
C LEU A 289 9.49 14.19 -6.55
N ALA A 290 9.89 15.44 -6.81
CA ALA A 290 10.64 16.26 -5.85
C ALA A 290 9.81 16.69 -4.62
N ASP A 291 8.50 16.91 -4.80
CA ASP A 291 7.62 17.34 -3.72
C ASP A 291 7.07 16.18 -2.88
N PHE A 292 7.02 14.96 -3.42
CA PHE A 292 6.50 13.81 -2.69
C PHE A 292 7.26 13.57 -1.37
N ARG A 293 6.51 13.39 -0.29
CA ARG A 293 7.03 13.22 1.08
C ARG A 293 6.91 11.80 1.62
N GLY A 294 6.46 10.84 0.82
CA GLY A 294 6.14 9.51 1.31
C GLY A 294 4.70 9.39 1.82
N LEU A 295 4.30 8.16 2.12
CA LEU A 295 3.03 7.88 2.79
C LEU A 295 3.19 8.04 4.31
N PRO A 296 2.16 8.47 5.04
CA PRO A 296 2.21 8.52 6.50
C PRO A 296 2.79 7.24 7.10
N HIS A 297 3.81 7.41 7.94
CA HIS A 297 4.49 6.31 8.64
C HIS A 297 5.28 5.32 7.74
N ARG A 298 5.44 5.58 6.45
CA ARG A 298 6.24 4.77 5.49
C ARG A 298 7.24 5.67 4.78
N MET A 299 8.47 5.72 5.31
CA MET A 299 9.51 6.64 4.83
C MET A 299 9.00 8.10 4.69
N GLU A 300 8.10 8.52 5.59
CA GLU A 300 7.46 9.84 5.54
C GLU A 300 8.46 10.91 5.99
N VAL A 301 8.82 11.81 5.07
CA VAL A 301 9.67 12.95 5.38
C VAL A 301 8.84 14.04 6.05
N LEU A 302 9.07 14.25 7.34
CA LEU A 302 8.39 15.29 8.12
C LEU A 302 8.94 16.70 7.83
N GLY A 303 10.19 16.77 7.35
CA GLY A 303 10.86 18.02 7.01
C GLY A 303 12.34 17.98 7.32
N THR A 304 13.02 19.09 6.99
CA THR A 304 14.42 19.32 7.32
C THR A 304 14.52 20.54 8.24
N PHE A 305 15.04 20.35 9.45
CA PHE A 305 15.14 21.37 10.49
C PHE A 305 16.59 21.48 10.95
N GLY A 306 17.16 22.69 10.94
CA GLY A 306 18.59 22.87 11.25
C GLY A 306 19.54 22.09 10.34
N GLY A 307 19.09 21.77 9.11
CA GLY A 307 19.83 20.92 8.17
C GLY A 307 19.71 19.41 8.41
N VAL A 308 18.91 18.95 9.39
CA VAL A 308 18.67 17.53 9.70
C VAL A 308 17.31 17.11 9.17
N THR A 309 17.25 16.01 8.41
CA THR A 309 15.98 15.47 7.89
C THR A 309 15.35 14.48 8.87
N PHE A 310 14.04 14.60 9.09
CA PHE A 310 13.28 13.70 9.98
C PHE A 310 12.39 12.78 9.17
N VAL A 311 12.53 11.48 9.38
CA VAL A 311 11.84 10.44 8.61
C VAL A 311 11.05 9.52 9.54
N ASN A 312 9.75 9.46 9.31
CA ASN A 312 8.81 8.61 10.03
C ASN A 312 8.52 7.34 9.21
N ASP A 313 9.10 6.24 9.65
CA ASP A 313 8.93 4.91 9.07
C ASP A 313 8.39 3.92 10.13
N SER A 314 7.46 4.39 10.97
CA SER A 314 6.86 3.60 12.06
C SER A 314 6.20 2.29 11.59
N LYS A 315 5.81 2.19 10.31
CA LYS A 315 5.24 0.97 9.69
C LYS A 315 6.26 -0.18 9.55
N ALA A 316 7.57 0.09 9.63
CA ALA A 316 8.60 -0.95 9.59
C ALA A 316 8.64 -1.76 10.90
N THR A 317 7.74 -2.75 10.99
CA THR A 317 7.50 -3.53 12.23
C THR A 317 8.33 -4.82 12.34
N ASN A 318 9.34 -5.01 11.49
CA ASN A 318 10.30 -6.11 11.52
C ASN A 318 11.64 -5.69 10.85
N PRO A 319 12.75 -6.42 11.08
CA PRO A 319 14.06 -6.08 10.50
C PRO A 319 14.05 -6.00 8.97
N ALA A 320 13.44 -6.97 8.28
CA ALA A 320 13.27 -6.96 6.83
C ALA A 320 12.61 -5.68 6.27
N SER A 321 11.69 -5.06 7.02
CA SER A 321 11.05 -3.79 6.64
C SER A 321 11.93 -2.57 6.92
N THR A 322 12.79 -2.64 7.94
CA THR A 322 13.69 -1.54 8.32
C THR A 322 14.96 -1.49 7.47
N ALA A 323 15.45 -2.64 6.98
CA ALA A 323 16.67 -2.71 6.20
C ALA A 323 16.68 -1.78 4.96
N PRO A 324 15.61 -1.72 4.13
CA PRO A 324 15.55 -0.77 3.00
C PRO A 324 15.57 0.70 3.43
N ALA A 325 14.98 1.04 4.58
CA ALA A 325 14.95 2.40 5.12
C ALA A 325 16.35 2.86 5.55
N LEU A 326 17.13 1.98 6.18
CA LEU A 326 18.52 2.26 6.54
C LEU A 326 19.42 2.36 5.30
N ALA A 327 19.20 1.50 4.30
CA ALA A 327 19.93 1.51 3.05
C ALA A 327 19.66 2.77 2.19
N ALA A 328 18.53 3.44 2.38
CA ALA A 328 18.16 4.64 1.65
C ALA A 328 19.09 5.84 1.90
N TYR A 329 19.85 5.82 2.99
CA TYR A 329 20.72 6.92 3.41
C TYR A 329 22.18 6.44 3.53
N PRO A 330 22.85 6.10 2.41
CA PRO A 330 24.25 5.68 2.43
C PRO A 330 25.16 6.80 2.94
N PRO A 331 26.41 6.48 3.34
CA PRO A 331 27.33 7.46 3.90
C PRO A 331 27.69 8.54 2.86
N ASN A 332 27.68 9.81 3.26
CA ASN A 332 28.09 10.92 2.40
C ASN A 332 28.44 12.19 3.21
N PRO A 333 29.74 12.53 3.42
CA PRO A 333 30.94 11.72 3.18
C PRO A 333 31.16 10.61 4.23
N GLY A 334 30.38 10.63 5.32
CA GLY A 334 30.42 9.64 6.40
C GLY A 334 29.02 9.18 6.79
N ARG A 335 28.95 8.36 7.84
CA ARG A 335 27.67 7.88 8.40
C ARG A 335 26.78 9.09 8.74
N ARG A 336 25.47 8.96 8.52
CA ARG A 336 24.54 10.09 8.70
C ARG A 336 23.16 9.72 9.24
N VAL A 337 22.93 8.45 9.60
CA VAL A 337 21.64 8.00 10.16
C VAL A 337 21.69 7.94 11.69
N HIS A 338 20.76 8.63 12.33
CA HIS A 338 20.40 8.49 13.74
C HIS A 338 19.17 7.59 13.83
N TRP A 339 19.36 6.33 14.19
CA TRP A 339 18.34 5.29 14.06
C TRP A 339 17.59 5.07 15.38
N ILE A 340 16.27 5.34 15.38
CA ILE A 340 15.41 5.02 16.51
C ILE A 340 14.77 3.65 16.29
N CYS A 341 15.07 2.68 17.17
CA CYS A 341 14.67 1.28 17.02
C CYS A 341 14.15 0.65 18.31
N GLY A 342 13.32 -0.39 18.18
CA GLY A 342 12.73 -1.13 19.29
C GLY A 342 11.21 -1.01 19.41
N GLY A 343 10.65 -1.65 20.43
CA GLY A 343 9.23 -1.98 20.57
C GLY A 343 9.04 -3.45 20.95
N LEU A 344 7.85 -4.02 20.68
CA LEU A 344 7.59 -5.45 20.84
C LEU A 344 8.25 -6.25 19.69
N PRO A 345 9.25 -7.11 19.98
CA PRO A 345 9.95 -7.85 18.95
C PRO A 345 9.07 -8.95 18.34
N LYS A 346 9.21 -9.17 17.02
CA LYS A 346 8.62 -10.34 16.32
C LYS A 346 9.61 -11.48 16.13
N GLY A 347 10.89 -11.20 16.41
CA GLY A 347 12.02 -12.08 16.22
C GLY A 347 13.18 -11.59 17.07
N ASP A 348 14.30 -12.24 16.89
CA ASP A 348 15.35 -12.30 17.90
C ASP A 348 16.62 -11.55 17.52
N ASP A 349 16.67 -11.02 16.30
CA ASP A 349 17.85 -10.43 15.69
C ASP A 349 17.52 -9.18 14.86
N LEU A 350 18.59 -8.58 14.34
CA LEU A 350 18.55 -7.44 13.43
C LEU A 350 19.39 -7.76 12.17
N ASP A 351 19.49 -9.04 11.80
CA ASP A 351 20.46 -9.50 10.81
C ASP A 351 20.20 -8.90 9.43
N ASP A 352 18.92 -8.77 9.05
CA ASP A 352 18.52 -8.09 7.82
C ASP A 352 19.02 -6.64 7.73
N CYS A 353 19.17 -5.96 8.88
CA CYS A 353 19.64 -4.58 8.96
C CYS A 353 21.17 -4.47 8.95
N ALA A 354 21.90 -5.55 9.23
CA ALA A 354 23.36 -5.54 9.38
C ALA A 354 24.11 -4.97 8.16
N PRO A 355 23.71 -5.23 6.90
CA PRO A 355 24.35 -4.63 5.73
C PRO A 355 24.34 -3.09 5.72
N ALA A 356 23.37 -2.46 6.41
CA ALA A 356 23.21 -1.02 6.47
C ALA A 356 23.83 -0.37 7.73
N PHE A 357 24.46 -1.14 8.64
CA PHE A 357 25.08 -0.59 9.86
C PHE A 357 26.17 0.45 9.55
N GLY A 358 26.82 0.33 8.40
CA GLY A 358 27.78 1.32 7.90
C GLY A 358 27.20 2.72 7.69
N ASN A 359 25.87 2.87 7.65
CA ASN A 359 25.17 4.14 7.44
C ASN A 359 24.88 4.87 8.76
N ILE A 360 24.98 4.16 9.90
CA ILE A 360 24.41 4.57 11.18
C ILE A 360 25.46 5.22 12.09
N VAL A 361 25.20 6.48 12.45
CA VAL A 361 25.99 7.27 13.41
C VAL A 361 25.77 6.75 14.83
N ALA A 362 24.50 6.57 15.20
CA ALA A 362 24.08 6.09 16.51
C ALA A 362 22.69 5.46 16.45
N ALA A 363 22.45 4.48 17.32
CA ALA A 363 21.14 3.88 17.55
C ALA A 363 20.55 4.35 18.89
N TYR A 364 19.24 4.56 18.91
CA TYR A 364 18.46 5.02 20.06
C TYR A 364 17.37 3.98 20.32
N THR A 365 17.58 3.15 21.32
CA THR A 365 16.75 1.96 21.55
C THR A 365 15.59 2.27 22.50
N ILE A 366 14.37 1.89 22.10
CA ILE A 366 13.12 2.11 22.83
C ILE A 366 12.36 0.79 23.06
N GLY A 367 11.38 0.81 23.95
CA GLY A 367 10.44 -0.31 24.14
C GLY A 367 11.07 -1.57 24.71
N GLU A 368 10.28 -2.65 24.68
CA GLU A 368 10.61 -3.95 25.27
C GLU A 368 11.90 -4.56 24.69
N ALA A 369 12.07 -4.49 23.36
CA ALA A 369 13.28 -4.96 22.68
C ALA A 369 14.52 -4.09 22.95
N GLY A 370 14.36 -2.91 23.56
CA GLY A 370 15.42 -1.91 23.69
C GLY A 370 16.73 -2.42 24.30
N PRO A 371 16.71 -3.09 25.47
CA PRO A 371 17.92 -3.65 26.09
C PRO A 371 18.65 -4.64 25.19
N ARG A 372 17.91 -5.56 24.54
CA ARG A 372 18.45 -6.58 23.64
C ARG A 372 19.04 -5.97 22.38
N PHE A 373 18.32 -5.07 21.72
CA PHE A 373 18.82 -4.37 20.54
C PHE A 373 20.08 -3.56 20.87
N ALA A 374 20.16 -2.99 22.08
CA ALA A 374 21.38 -2.30 22.49
C ALA A 374 22.59 -3.23 22.58
N GLU A 375 22.42 -4.46 23.07
CA GLU A 375 23.48 -5.46 23.12
C GLU A 375 23.92 -5.91 21.72
N ILE A 376 22.97 -6.10 20.80
CA ILE A 376 23.24 -6.46 19.39
C ILE A 376 24.01 -5.35 18.67
N LEU A 377 23.66 -4.08 18.92
CA LEU A 377 24.17 -2.94 18.15
C LEU A 377 25.46 -2.33 18.70
N ALA A 378 25.73 -2.46 20.01
CA ALA A 378 26.90 -1.89 20.66
C ALA A 378 28.27 -2.27 20.02
N PRO A 379 28.46 -3.49 19.47
CA PRO A 379 29.69 -3.82 18.76
C PRO A 379 29.91 -3.04 17.45
N ALA A 380 28.85 -2.51 16.82
CA ALA A 380 28.90 -1.91 15.48
C ALA A 380 28.78 -0.36 15.46
N MET A 381 28.14 0.21 16.48
CA MET A 381 27.84 1.64 16.55
C MET A 381 27.66 2.13 18.00
N ALA A 382 27.62 3.45 18.19
CA ALA A 382 27.21 4.02 19.47
C ALA A 382 25.71 3.76 19.70
N VAL A 383 25.35 3.36 20.93
CA VAL A 383 23.96 3.10 21.29
C VAL A 383 23.56 3.88 22.53
N GLU A 384 22.38 4.48 22.50
CA GLU A 384 21.74 5.11 23.65
C GLU A 384 20.45 4.36 24.01
N ARG A 385 20.36 3.91 25.26
CA ARG A 385 19.14 3.29 25.80
C ARG A 385 18.18 4.40 26.24
N CYS A 386 17.14 4.64 25.44
CA CYS A 386 16.22 5.76 25.64
C CYS A 386 14.92 5.34 26.32
N GLU A 387 14.54 4.06 26.23
CA GLU A 387 13.27 3.46 26.70
C GLU A 387 12.03 4.02 25.97
N MET A 388 11.90 5.34 25.88
CA MET A 388 10.74 6.04 25.33
C MET A 388 11.12 6.89 24.12
N LEU A 389 10.16 7.06 23.21
CA LEU A 389 10.33 7.89 22.02
C LEU A 389 10.59 9.37 22.35
N CYS A 390 9.96 9.90 23.41
CA CYS A 390 10.16 11.28 23.88
C CYS A 390 11.57 11.55 24.40
N GLU A 391 12.33 10.52 24.77
CA GLU A 391 13.74 10.61 25.13
C GLU A 391 14.65 10.41 23.90
N ALA A 392 14.30 9.49 23.01
CA ALA A 392 15.09 9.15 21.83
C ALA A 392 15.23 10.33 20.85
N VAL A 393 14.13 11.05 20.56
CA VAL A 393 14.16 12.12 19.55
C VAL A 393 15.04 13.32 19.99
N PRO A 394 14.90 13.90 21.20
CA PRO A 394 15.78 14.98 21.64
C PRO A 394 17.26 14.57 21.69
N ARG A 395 17.57 13.33 22.12
CA ARG A 395 18.96 12.84 22.17
C ARG A 395 19.55 12.64 20.78
N ALA A 396 18.76 12.15 19.83
CA ALA A 396 19.14 12.10 18.42
C ALA A 396 19.41 13.51 17.87
N MET A 397 18.51 14.46 18.14
CA MET A 397 18.66 15.85 17.71
C MET A 397 19.90 16.54 18.29
N ALA A 398 20.23 16.30 19.56
CA ALA A 398 21.39 16.90 20.21
C ALA A 398 22.73 16.47 19.60
N ARG A 399 22.76 15.31 18.92
CA ARG A 399 23.97 14.76 18.29
C ARG A 399 24.01 14.93 16.78
N ALA A 400 22.85 15.06 16.14
CA ALA A 400 22.73 15.19 14.69
C ALA A 400 23.37 16.50 14.18
N LYS A 401 23.93 16.44 12.98
CA LYS A 401 24.59 17.55 12.28
C LYS A 401 23.84 17.84 10.97
N PRO A 402 23.99 19.05 10.39
CA PRO A 402 23.46 19.33 9.06
C PRO A 402 23.90 18.26 8.03
N GLY A 403 22.93 17.70 7.30
CA GLY A 403 23.11 16.57 6.39
C GLY A 403 22.72 15.20 6.98
N ASP A 404 22.53 15.11 8.30
CA ASP A 404 22.10 13.89 8.98
C ASP A 404 20.59 13.65 8.86
N VAL A 405 20.20 12.41 9.13
CA VAL A 405 18.83 11.91 9.09
C VAL A 405 18.47 11.29 10.43
N ILE A 406 17.40 11.75 11.05
CA ILE A 406 16.78 11.10 12.21
C ILE A 406 15.65 10.21 11.69
N LEU A 407 15.85 8.89 11.80
CA LEU A 407 14.98 7.87 11.22
C LEU A 407 14.32 7.05 12.33
N LEU A 408 12.99 7.17 12.45
CA LEU A 408 12.19 6.20 13.18
C LEU A 408 11.86 5.04 12.23
N SER A 409 12.61 3.95 12.32
CA SER A 409 12.30 2.69 11.61
C SER A 409 12.49 1.53 12.60
N PRO A 410 11.43 1.12 13.32
CA PRO A 410 11.59 0.50 14.63
C PRO A 410 12.07 -0.96 14.61
N ALA A 411 11.96 -1.66 13.49
CA ALA A 411 12.17 -3.10 13.36
C ALA A 411 11.31 -3.97 14.31
N CYS A 412 10.32 -3.37 14.98
CA CYS A 412 9.45 -4.00 15.98
C CYS A 412 7.98 -3.55 15.83
N ALA A 413 7.07 -4.42 16.28
CA ALA A 413 5.69 -4.02 16.54
C ALA A 413 5.63 -2.93 17.63
N SER A 414 4.51 -2.23 17.73
CA SER A 414 4.34 -1.07 18.61
C SER A 414 3.59 -1.36 19.91
N PHE A 415 3.06 -2.59 20.07
CA PHE A 415 2.03 -2.93 21.05
C PHE A 415 2.48 -2.89 22.51
N ASP A 416 3.78 -2.81 22.76
CA ASP A 416 4.34 -2.64 24.09
C ASP A 416 4.12 -1.23 24.66
N GLN A 417 4.12 -0.21 23.79
CA GLN A 417 4.04 1.20 24.20
C GLN A 417 2.88 1.98 23.55
N PHE A 418 2.30 1.46 22.47
CA PHE A 418 1.29 2.14 21.65
C PHE A 418 0.20 1.17 21.19
N LYS A 419 -1.02 1.69 20.96
CA LYS A 419 -2.14 0.88 20.45
C LYS A 419 -1.89 0.28 19.06
N ASP A 420 -1.12 0.96 18.22
CA ASP A 420 -0.82 0.62 16.83
C ASP A 420 0.39 1.44 16.33
N TYR A 421 0.90 1.13 15.14
CA TYR A 421 2.08 1.80 14.61
C TYR A 421 1.76 3.23 14.15
N GLU A 422 0.50 3.52 13.80
CA GLU A 422 0.02 4.88 13.50
C GLU A 422 0.17 5.77 14.72
N ALA A 423 -0.25 5.32 15.90
CA ALA A 423 -0.10 6.07 17.15
C ALA A 423 1.37 6.33 17.49
N ARG A 424 2.26 5.35 17.28
CA ARG A 424 3.71 5.54 17.44
C ARG A 424 4.26 6.59 16.46
N GLY A 425 3.85 6.51 15.19
CA GLY A 425 4.30 7.44 14.16
C GLY A 425 3.72 8.85 14.34
N GLU A 426 2.51 8.97 14.89
CA GLU A 426 1.91 10.25 15.29
C GLU A 426 2.65 10.85 16.48
N ALA A 427 2.98 10.04 17.49
CA ALA A 427 3.79 10.49 18.62
C ALA A 427 5.15 11.04 18.15
N PHE A 428 5.81 10.37 17.20
CA PHE A 428 7.03 10.88 16.57
C PHE A 428 6.82 12.24 15.92
N ARG A 429 5.76 12.39 15.11
CA ARG A 429 5.43 13.67 14.45
C ARG A 429 5.19 14.79 15.46
N GLN A 430 4.44 14.52 16.53
CA GLN A 430 4.16 15.49 17.58
C GLN A 430 5.42 15.92 18.33
N ILE A 431 6.31 14.97 18.65
CA ILE A 431 7.59 15.29 19.29
C ILE A 431 8.45 16.15 18.37
N VAL A 432 8.59 15.79 17.10
CA VAL A 432 9.35 16.58 16.12
C VAL A 432 8.76 17.99 16.00
N ALA A 433 7.44 18.12 15.84
CA ALA A 433 6.78 19.42 15.75
C ALA A 433 6.99 20.29 17.00
N GLY A 434 6.92 19.68 18.20
CA GLY A 434 7.17 20.38 19.45
C GLY A 434 8.61 20.89 19.60
N LEU A 435 9.58 20.14 19.09
CA LEU A 435 11.01 20.50 19.17
C LEU A 435 11.45 21.49 18.08
N THR A 436 10.79 21.51 16.93
CA THR A 436 11.18 22.34 15.78
C THR A 436 10.29 23.57 15.58
N GLY A 437 9.20 23.70 16.34
CA GLY A 437 8.26 24.82 16.26
C GLY A 437 7.45 24.85 14.96
N SER A 438 7.47 23.76 14.18
CA SER A 438 6.77 23.66 12.90
C SER A 438 5.73 22.55 12.96
N VAL A 439 4.48 22.87 12.63
CA VAL A 439 3.47 21.86 12.33
C VAL A 439 3.74 21.40 10.91
N ALA A 440 4.32 20.21 10.73
CA ALA A 440 4.41 19.60 9.40
C ALA A 440 2.99 19.52 8.81
N PRO A 441 2.77 19.94 7.55
CA PRO A 441 1.45 19.82 6.94
C PRO A 441 1.02 18.35 6.97
N SER A 442 -0.19 18.10 7.49
CA SER A 442 -0.80 16.79 7.39
C SER A 442 -1.22 16.60 5.94
N HIS A 443 -0.48 15.80 5.17
CA HIS A 443 -1.02 15.27 3.92
C HIS A 443 -2.04 14.19 4.30
N GLU A 444 -3.33 14.45 4.05
CA GLU A 444 -4.40 13.46 4.22
C GLU A 444 -4.32 12.37 3.16
N PHE A 445 -3.24 11.59 3.15
CA PHE A 445 -3.32 10.25 2.61
C PHE A 445 -4.13 9.43 3.62
N ALA A 446 -5.32 8.98 3.23
CA ALA A 446 -6.05 7.96 3.99
C ALA A 446 -5.30 6.61 3.91
N ALA A 447 -4.14 6.50 4.56
CA ALA A 447 -3.24 5.34 4.49
C ALA A 447 -3.76 4.10 5.23
N ARG A 448 -4.99 4.13 5.77
CA ARG A 448 -5.60 2.99 6.45
C ARG A 448 -5.94 1.92 5.42
N SER A 449 -5.65 0.66 5.73
CA SER A 449 -6.12 -0.47 4.91
C SER A 449 -7.65 -0.42 4.77
N ALA A 450 -8.15 -0.59 3.56
CA ALA A 450 -9.59 -0.61 3.30
C ALA A 450 -10.24 -1.97 3.66
N ALA A 451 -9.40 -2.99 3.94
CA ALA A 451 -9.81 -4.34 4.33
C ALA A 451 -10.43 -4.40 5.73
#